data_AF-A0A1J5TQ01-F1
#
_entry.id   AF-A0A1J5TQ01-F1
#
_cell.length_a   1.000
_cell.length_b   1.000
_cell.length_c   1.000
_cell.angle_alpha   90.00
_cell.angle_beta   90.00
_cell.angle_gamma   90.00
#
_symmetry.space_group_name_H-M   'P 1'
#
loop_
_entity.id
_entity.type
_entity.pdbx_description
1 polymer ?
#
loop_
_entity_poly.entity_id
_entity_poly.type
_entity_poly.pdbx_seq_one_letter_code
_entity_poly.pdbx_strand_id
1 'polypeptide(L)'
;LKQAGIRIPKIFNNPSEIDSLVIVKANESIRGYERAFFFASSPEQYQLRVDELLQNGTITEASLKIAVIEEFILGAQVNLNFFYSPLSDQLELMGTDMRRQTSLDGFLRLPADAQSEILKLQQPKLIETGHVAVTMKESLLEKAFELGENFVKTSKEMHPEGIIGAFALQGAVDAGKGHEDFVIFDVSMRIPGSPGTPFTPYSSYLHGSSMSFGQRIGLELKRAVESNRLNEIVT
;
A
#
# COMPACT_ATOMS: atom_id res chain seq x y z
N LEU A 1 6.56 -10.36 0.96
CA LEU A 1 7.31 -9.27 0.30
C LEU A 1 8.81 -9.54 0.24
N LYS A 2 9.57 -9.48 1.35
CA LYS A 2 11.03 -9.75 1.33
C LYS A 2 11.39 -11.10 0.70
N GLN A 3 10.72 -12.17 1.08
CA GLN A 3 10.92 -13.50 0.49
C GLN A 3 10.57 -13.56 -1.00
N ALA A 4 9.65 -12.71 -1.45
CA ALA A 4 9.24 -12.60 -2.85
C ALA A 4 10.19 -11.72 -3.68
N GLY A 5 11.31 -11.25 -3.11
CA GLY A 5 12.22 -10.34 -3.81
C GLY A 5 11.62 -8.96 -4.12
N ILE A 6 10.47 -8.63 -3.55
CA ILE A 6 9.79 -7.35 -3.80
C ILE A 6 10.49 -6.24 -3.02
N ARG A 7 10.89 -5.17 -3.72
CA ARG A 7 11.47 -3.97 -3.11
C ARG A 7 10.46 -3.33 -2.14
N ILE A 8 10.91 -3.13 -0.91
CA ILE A 8 10.16 -2.46 0.17
C ILE A 8 11.02 -1.32 0.72
N PRO A 9 10.44 -0.36 1.48
CA PRO A 9 11.23 0.67 2.15
C PRO A 9 12.31 0.06 3.05
N LYS A 10 13.48 0.72 3.15
CA LYS A 10 14.49 0.34 4.15
C LYS A 10 13.87 0.45 5.55
N ILE A 11 13.94 -0.64 6.32
CA ILE A 11 13.48 -0.67 7.72
C ILE A 11 14.68 -0.37 8.60
N PHE A 12 14.52 0.58 9.51
CA PHE A 12 15.53 0.93 10.51
C PHE A 12 15.20 0.23 11.82
N ASN A 13 16.15 -0.53 12.35
CA ASN A 13 15.93 -1.27 13.61
C ASN A 13 16.14 -0.36 14.83
N ASN A 14 16.93 0.70 14.68
CA ASN A 14 17.23 1.63 15.74
C ASN A 14 17.13 3.09 15.25
N PRO A 15 16.52 4.01 16.02
CA PRO A 15 16.49 5.43 15.67
C PRO A 15 17.87 6.08 15.43
N SER A 16 18.92 5.55 16.07
CA SER A 16 20.30 6.04 15.86
C SER A 16 20.86 5.75 14.46
N GLU A 17 20.23 4.86 13.69
CA GLU A 17 20.63 4.52 12.32
C GLU A 17 19.98 5.44 11.28
N ILE A 18 19.09 6.35 11.68
CA ILE A 18 18.35 7.24 10.76
C ILE A 18 19.35 8.15 10.02
N ASP A 19 19.48 7.92 8.72
CA ASP A 19 20.38 8.63 7.81
C ASP A 19 19.64 9.28 6.62
N SER A 20 18.32 9.20 6.59
CA SER A 20 17.44 9.72 5.54
C SER A 20 16.09 10.13 6.10
N LEU A 21 15.22 10.73 5.28
CA LEU A 21 13.83 10.95 5.67
C LEU A 21 13.14 9.60 5.91
N VAL A 22 12.52 9.46 7.08
CA VAL A 22 11.76 8.28 7.50
C VAL A 22 10.33 8.67 7.87
N ILE A 23 9.44 7.70 7.73
CA ILE A 23 8.11 7.70 8.33
C ILE A 23 8.07 6.68 9.47
N VAL A 24 7.65 7.13 10.64
CA VAL A 24 7.49 6.29 11.83
C VAL A 24 6.02 5.96 11.99
N LYS A 25 5.71 4.67 12.05
CA LYS A 25 4.36 4.14 12.21
C LYS A 25 4.17 3.66 13.65
N ALA A 26 3.59 4.49 14.50
CA ALA A 26 3.26 4.15 15.89
C ALA A 26 1.74 3.99 16.05
N ASN A 27 1.28 3.14 16.95
CA ASN A 27 -0.15 3.04 17.26
C ASN A 27 -0.59 4.26 18.10
N GLU A 28 -1.75 4.85 17.75
CA GLU A 28 -2.34 5.98 18.48
C GLU A 28 -2.95 5.49 19.81
N SER A 29 -2.75 6.26 20.88
CA SER A 29 -3.14 5.89 22.25
C SER A 29 -4.66 5.92 22.48
N ILE A 30 -5.36 6.90 21.89
CA ILE A 30 -6.80 7.17 22.11
C ILE A 30 -7.65 6.33 21.14
N ARG A 31 -7.16 6.12 19.92
CA ARG A 31 -7.83 5.38 18.86
C ARG A 31 -6.94 4.21 18.47
N GLY A 32 -6.97 3.13 19.26
CA GLY A 32 -6.04 2.01 19.11
C GLY A 32 -5.95 1.33 17.73
N TYR A 33 -6.84 1.65 16.78
CA TYR A 33 -6.77 1.22 15.38
C TYR A 33 -6.14 2.23 14.43
N GLU A 34 -6.11 3.53 14.77
CA GLU A 34 -5.48 4.58 13.96
C GLU A 34 -3.97 4.63 14.29
N ARG A 35 -3.16 4.82 13.24
CA ARG A 35 -1.70 4.95 13.38
C ARG A 35 -1.36 6.45 13.48
N ALA A 36 -0.59 6.79 14.50
CA ALA A 36 0.12 8.06 14.57
C ALA A 36 1.35 7.95 13.65
N PHE A 37 1.36 8.77 12.60
CA PHE A 37 2.49 8.88 11.70
C PHE A 37 3.26 10.16 12.01
N PHE A 38 4.59 10.08 12.06
CA PHE A 38 5.45 11.25 12.09
C PHE A 38 6.69 11.03 11.26
N PHE A 39 7.37 12.13 10.93
CA PHE A 39 8.55 12.13 10.08
C PHE A 39 9.78 12.59 10.84
N ALA A 40 10.92 11.99 10.50
CA ALA A 40 12.23 12.39 11.00
C ALA A 40 13.28 12.20 9.89
N SER A 41 14.34 13.00 9.90
CA SER A 41 15.49 12.85 8.99
C SER A 41 16.82 12.68 9.73
N SER A 42 16.80 12.65 11.06
CA SER A 42 17.96 12.35 11.91
C SER A 42 17.52 11.76 13.26
N PRO A 43 18.45 11.13 14.02
CA PRO A 43 18.16 10.64 15.37
C PRO A 43 17.67 11.74 16.32
N GLU A 44 18.22 12.95 16.21
CA GLU A 44 17.84 14.09 17.04
C GLU A 44 16.42 14.55 16.74
N GLN A 45 16.07 14.64 15.45
CA GLN A 45 14.71 15.01 15.06
C GLN A 45 13.70 13.93 15.48
N TYR A 46 14.07 12.65 15.36
CA TYR A 46 13.24 11.55 15.85
C TYR A 46 12.94 11.72 17.34
N GLN A 47 13.96 11.95 18.17
CA GLN A 47 13.80 12.10 19.62
C GLN A 47 12.91 13.30 19.96
N LEU A 48 13.13 14.44 19.30
CA LEU A 48 12.30 15.63 19.48
C LEU A 48 10.81 15.34 19.21
N ARG A 49 10.50 14.64 18.11
CA ARG A 49 9.13 14.26 17.77
C ARG A 49 8.51 13.28 18.76
N VAL A 50 9.29 12.32 19.24
CA VAL A 50 8.85 11.36 20.26
C VAL A 50 8.47 12.09 21.54
N ASP A 51 9.31 13.02 22.01
CA ASP A 51 9.06 13.78 23.23
C ASP A 51 7.78 14.64 23.11
N GLU A 52 7.60 15.33 21.97
CA GLU A 52 6.37 16.09 21.67
C GLU A 52 5.11 15.21 21.73
N LEU A 53 5.16 14.03 21.10
CA LEU A 53 4.02 13.11 20.98
C LEU A 53 3.71 12.34 22.28
N LEU A 54 4.71 12.09 23.12
CA LEU A 54 4.51 11.54 24.45
C LEU A 54 3.91 12.58 25.40
N GLN A 55 4.42 13.81 25.37
CA GLN A 55 3.92 14.91 26.21
C GLN A 55 2.47 15.26 25.93
N ASN A 56 2.06 15.26 24.66
CA ASN A 56 0.67 15.53 24.28
C ASN A 56 -0.24 14.28 24.33
N GLY A 57 0.31 13.12 24.71
CA GLY A 57 -0.42 11.87 24.88
C GLY A 57 -0.88 11.20 23.58
N THR A 58 -0.38 11.60 22.41
CA THR A 58 -0.74 10.99 21.11
C THR A 58 -0.24 9.56 21.00
N ILE A 59 0.94 9.28 21.55
CA ILE A 59 1.56 7.95 21.58
C ILE A 59 1.92 7.55 23.01
N THR A 60 2.25 6.28 23.22
CA THR A 60 2.74 5.75 24.50
C THR A 60 4.11 5.12 24.32
N GLU A 61 4.88 4.95 25.39
CA GLU A 61 6.13 4.19 25.32
C GLU A 61 5.92 2.76 24.80
N ALA A 62 4.78 2.16 25.12
CA ALA A 62 4.41 0.85 24.60
C ALA A 62 4.19 0.87 23.08
N SER A 63 3.53 1.91 22.54
CA SER A 63 3.33 2.02 21.10
C SER A 63 4.62 2.35 20.33
N LEU A 64 5.58 3.04 20.97
CA LEU A 64 6.91 3.28 20.42
C LEU A 64 7.75 2.02 20.31
N LYS A 65 7.68 1.11 21.29
CA LYS A 65 8.45 -0.16 21.28
C LYS A 65 8.10 -1.07 20.11
N ILE A 66 6.88 -0.95 19.59
CA ILE A 66 6.40 -1.71 18.43
C ILE A 66 6.30 -0.86 17.17
N ALA A 67 6.76 0.40 17.21
CA ALA A 67 6.70 1.29 16.07
C ALA A 67 7.67 0.81 14.99
N VAL A 68 7.25 0.95 13.74
CA VAL A 68 8.09 0.62 12.58
C VAL A 68 8.65 1.91 12.03
N ILE A 69 9.98 1.96 11.84
CA ILE A 69 10.68 3.07 11.22
C ILE A 69 11.05 2.65 9.80
N GLU A 70 10.48 3.33 8.82
CA GLU A 70 10.67 3.03 7.39
C GLU A 70 11.20 4.25 6.67
N GLU A 71 12.09 4.04 5.71
CA GLU A 71 12.43 5.04 4.70
C GLU A 71 11.17 5.64 4.08
N PHE A 72 11.12 6.97 3.98
CA PHE A 72 10.05 7.64 3.28
C PHE A 72 10.31 7.62 1.77
N ILE A 73 9.45 6.93 1.03
CA ILE A 73 9.57 6.84 -0.42
C ILE A 73 8.96 8.08 -1.08
N LEU A 74 9.80 8.90 -1.69
CA LEU A 74 9.39 10.08 -2.47
C LEU A 74 8.97 9.65 -3.89
N GLY A 75 7.82 8.99 -4.00
CA GLY A 75 7.30 8.48 -5.26
C GLY A 75 5.83 8.80 -5.49
N ALA A 76 5.38 8.64 -6.73
CA ALA A 76 3.96 8.72 -7.08
C ALA A 76 3.23 7.48 -6.54
N GLN A 77 2.27 7.68 -5.63
CA GLN A 77 1.55 6.56 -5.02
C GLN A 77 0.69 5.81 -6.04
N VAL A 78 0.69 4.48 -5.92
CA VAL A 78 -0.15 3.60 -6.72
C VAL A 78 -0.38 2.29 -5.98
N ASN A 79 -1.61 1.82 -5.99
CA ASN A 79 -1.98 0.47 -5.59
C ASN A 79 -2.17 -0.37 -6.85
N LEU A 80 -1.45 -1.48 -6.91
CA LEU A 80 -1.59 -2.49 -7.94
C LEU A 80 -2.62 -3.51 -7.45
N ASN A 81 -3.83 -3.48 -8.00
CA ASN A 81 -4.93 -4.33 -7.54
C ASN A 81 -5.08 -5.53 -8.46
N PHE A 82 -4.76 -6.71 -7.94
CA PHE A 82 -4.68 -7.96 -8.69
C PHE A 82 -5.81 -8.93 -8.33
N PHE A 83 -6.05 -9.86 -9.25
CA PHE A 83 -6.83 -11.06 -9.01
C PHE A 83 -6.02 -12.26 -9.52
N TYR A 84 -5.76 -13.24 -8.67
CA TYR A 84 -5.15 -14.50 -9.07
C TYR A 84 -6.21 -15.62 -9.07
N SER A 85 -6.33 -16.32 -10.19
CA SER A 85 -7.26 -17.44 -10.38
C SER A 85 -6.55 -18.78 -10.20
N PRO A 86 -6.86 -19.57 -9.15
CA PRO A 86 -6.38 -20.94 -9.04
C PRO A 86 -6.93 -21.85 -10.16
N LEU A 87 -8.10 -21.51 -10.71
CA LEU A 87 -8.74 -22.32 -11.75
C LEU A 87 -7.97 -22.29 -13.07
N SER A 88 -7.44 -21.11 -13.46
CA SER A 88 -6.67 -20.93 -14.70
C SER A 88 -5.16 -20.75 -14.49
N ASP A 89 -4.68 -20.68 -13.24
CA ASP A 89 -3.30 -20.33 -12.88
C ASP A 89 -2.86 -19.00 -13.54
N GLN A 90 -3.75 -18.01 -13.55
CA GLN A 90 -3.51 -16.70 -14.16
C GLN A 90 -3.62 -15.56 -13.16
N LEU A 91 -2.71 -14.60 -13.30
CA LEU A 91 -2.74 -13.32 -12.62
C LEU A 91 -3.36 -12.25 -13.52
N GLU A 92 -4.27 -11.46 -12.98
CA GLU A 92 -4.97 -10.38 -13.67
C GLU A 92 -4.75 -9.06 -12.93
N LEU A 93 -4.33 -8.00 -13.63
CA LEU A 93 -4.39 -6.64 -13.09
C LEU A 93 -5.81 -6.09 -13.26
N MET A 94 -6.55 -6.03 -12.17
CA MET A 94 -7.94 -5.57 -12.17
C MET A 94 -8.07 -4.05 -12.31
N GLY A 95 -7.11 -3.32 -11.75
CA GLY A 95 -7.09 -1.87 -11.82
C GLY A 95 -6.04 -1.23 -10.94
N THR A 96 -5.85 0.08 -11.11
CA THR A 96 -4.96 0.87 -10.23
C THR A 96 -5.60 2.13 -9.71
N ASP A 97 -5.21 2.51 -8.50
CA ASP A 97 -5.67 3.73 -7.84
C ASP A 97 -4.63 4.24 -6.85
N MET A 98 -4.92 5.37 -6.22
CA MET A 98 -4.17 5.87 -5.07
C MET A 98 -5.14 6.29 -3.96
N ARG A 99 -4.65 6.34 -2.72
CA ARG A 99 -5.46 6.79 -1.58
C ARG A 99 -5.65 8.31 -1.61
N ARG A 100 -6.85 8.73 -1.21
CA ARG A 100 -7.19 10.13 -0.93
C ARG A 100 -7.23 10.34 0.57
N GLN A 101 -6.44 11.27 1.10
CA GLN A 101 -6.16 11.31 2.55
C GLN A 101 -6.47 12.66 3.20
N THR A 102 -7.05 12.63 4.39
CA THR A 102 -7.29 13.82 5.22
C THR A 102 -6.42 13.79 6.47
N SER A 103 -5.85 14.91 6.91
CA SER A 103 -5.89 16.27 6.33
C SER A 103 -4.82 16.54 5.27
N LEU A 104 -4.01 15.54 4.89
CA LEU A 104 -2.90 15.70 3.95
C LEU A 104 -3.29 16.39 2.63
N ASP A 105 -4.37 15.95 1.98
CA ASP A 105 -4.81 16.55 0.70
C ASP A 105 -5.09 18.06 0.81
N GLY A 106 -5.63 18.50 1.95
CA GLY A 106 -5.88 19.91 2.22
C GLY A 106 -4.58 20.67 2.43
N PHE A 107 -3.66 20.09 3.20
CA PHE A 107 -2.34 20.65 3.45
C PHE A 107 -1.53 20.86 2.16
N LEU A 108 -1.53 19.87 1.26
CA LEU A 108 -0.80 19.92 -0.01
C LEU A 108 -1.32 20.97 -1.01
N ARG A 109 -2.53 21.51 -0.80
CA ARG A 109 -3.12 22.55 -1.65
C ARG A 109 -2.78 23.98 -1.21
N LEU A 110 -2.13 24.13 -0.07
CA LEU A 110 -1.71 25.42 0.46
C LEU A 110 -0.34 25.84 -0.12
N PRO A 111 -0.08 27.15 -0.29
CA PRO A 111 1.26 27.64 -0.54
C PRO A 111 2.20 27.37 0.65
N ALA A 112 3.51 27.38 0.41
CA ALA A 112 4.52 26.93 1.38
C ALA A 112 4.55 27.75 2.69
N ASP A 113 4.25 29.04 2.63
CA ASP A 113 4.13 29.93 3.80
C ASP A 113 2.95 29.51 4.68
N ALA A 114 1.78 29.27 4.08
CA ALA A 114 0.61 28.78 4.80
C ALA A 114 0.80 27.36 5.35
N GLN A 115 1.49 26.48 4.61
CA GLN A 115 1.88 25.16 5.13
C GLN A 115 2.73 25.29 6.39
N SER A 116 3.69 26.23 6.41
CA SER A 116 4.55 26.49 7.56
C SER A 116 3.76 26.94 8.78
N GLU A 117 2.72 27.78 8.61
CA GLU A 117 1.83 28.17 9.71
C GLU A 117 0.98 27.00 10.22
N ILE A 118 0.44 26.16 9.33
CA ILE A 118 -0.34 24.97 9.73
C ILE A 118 0.53 23.98 10.51
N LEU A 119 1.79 23.76 10.11
CA LEU A 119 2.70 22.84 10.81
C LEU A 119 3.03 23.27 12.25
N LYS A 120 2.87 24.56 12.59
CA LYS A 120 2.98 25.04 13.98
C LYS A 120 1.77 24.65 14.84
N LEU A 121 0.63 24.40 14.21
CA LEU A 121 -0.63 24.07 14.89
C LEU A 121 -0.84 22.56 14.96
N GLN A 122 -0.62 21.85 13.83
CA GLN A 122 -0.82 20.41 13.74
C GLN A 122 -0.05 19.80 12.56
N GLN A 123 0.31 18.53 12.70
CA GLN A 123 0.79 17.72 11.58
C GLN A 123 -0.38 17.22 10.72
N PRO A 124 -0.25 17.19 9.37
CA PRO A 124 -1.27 16.62 8.52
C PRO A 124 -1.43 15.12 8.80
N LYS A 125 -2.67 14.65 8.83
CA LYS A 125 -2.98 13.23 9.02
C LYS A 125 -3.06 12.49 7.68
N LEU A 126 -2.81 11.19 7.72
CA LEU A 126 -2.85 10.26 6.59
C LEU A 126 -4.12 9.39 6.59
N ILE A 127 -5.22 9.90 7.16
CA ILE A 127 -6.47 9.13 7.30
C ILE A 127 -7.09 8.96 5.93
N GLU A 128 -7.37 7.73 5.53
CA GLU A 128 -8.02 7.43 4.27
C GLU A 128 -9.47 7.96 4.26
N THR A 129 -9.84 8.67 3.19
CA THR A 129 -11.20 9.21 2.99
C THR A 129 -11.80 8.81 1.65
N GLY A 130 -11.03 8.14 0.81
CA GLY A 130 -11.45 7.70 -0.51
C GLY A 130 -10.27 7.31 -1.38
N HIS A 131 -10.55 7.18 -2.67
CA HIS A 131 -9.59 6.73 -3.68
C HIS A 131 -9.69 7.58 -4.95
N VAL A 132 -8.59 7.66 -5.68
CA VAL A 132 -8.52 8.27 -7.01
C VAL A 132 -8.01 7.22 -7.99
N ALA A 133 -8.79 6.89 -9.01
CA ALA A 133 -8.33 6.01 -10.09
C ALA A 133 -7.16 6.68 -10.81
N VAL A 134 -6.06 5.95 -10.98
CA VAL A 134 -4.86 6.44 -11.67
C VAL A 134 -4.43 5.40 -12.69
N THR A 135 -4.00 5.84 -13.87
CA THR A 135 -3.28 4.98 -14.81
C THR A 135 -1.79 5.01 -14.50
N MET A 136 -1.04 4.04 -15.02
CA MET A 136 0.42 4.03 -14.97
C MET A 136 0.99 4.07 -16.38
N LYS A 137 2.27 4.46 -16.49
CA LYS A 137 3.04 4.35 -17.74
C LYS A 137 3.08 2.88 -18.17
N GLU A 138 2.78 2.61 -19.44
CA GLU A 138 2.69 1.23 -19.96
C GLU A 138 3.96 0.41 -19.71
N SER A 139 5.15 1.04 -19.81
CA SER A 139 6.44 0.39 -19.54
C SER A 139 6.63 -0.08 -18.09
N LEU A 140 5.72 0.30 -17.17
CA LEU A 140 5.71 -0.20 -15.78
C LEU A 140 4.86 -1.46 -15.62
N LEU A 141 4.04 -1.84 -16.59
CA LEU A 141 3.12 -2.97 -16.46
C LEU A 141 3.87 -4.29 -16.33
N GLU A 142 4.93 -4.50 -17.10
CA GLU A 142 5.75 -5.71 -17.00
C GLU A 142 6.32 -5.89 -15.58
N LYS A 143 6.86 -4.81 -15.00
CA LYS A 143 7.31 -4.79 -13.61
C LYS A 143 6.17 -5.06 -12.62
N ALA A 144 4.99 -4.48 -12.85
CA ALA A 144 3.83 -4.72 -11.98
C ALA A 144 3.41 -6.20 -11.98
N PHE A 145 3.37 -6.84 -13.15
CA PHE A 145 3.09 -8.26 -13.27
C PHE A 145 4.17 -9.11 -12.61
N GLU A 146 5.45 -8.81 -12.82
CA GLU A 146 6.56 -9.52 -12.16
C GLU A 146 6.42 -9.48 -10.63
N LEU A 147 6.06 -8.33 -10.05
CA LEU A 147 5.80 -8.21 -8.61
C LEU A 147 4.64 -9.10 -8.16
N GLY A 148 3.52 -9.09 -8.91
CA GLY A 148 2.35 -9.89 -8.59
C GLY A 148 2.61 -11.39 -8.73
N GLU A 149 3.33 -11.83 -9.77
CA GLU A 149 3.68 -13.22 -10.01
C GLU A 149 4.65 -13.74 -8.94
N ASN A 150 5.68 -12.95 -8.60
CA ASN A 150 6.58 -13.27 -7.50
C ASN A 150 5.82 -13.37 -6.17
N PHE A 151 4.85 -12.49 -5.93
CA PHE A 151 4.00 -12.56 -4.75
C PHE A 151 3.17 -13.84 -4.71
N VAL A 152 2.48 -14.19 -5.80
CA VAL A 152 1.67 -15.42 -5.92
C VAL A 152 2.53 -16.65 -5.69
N LYS A 153 3.66 -16.75 -6.40
CA LYS A 153 4.61 -17.87 -6.28
C LYS A 153 5.08 -18.04 -4.84
N THR A 154 5.58 -16.97 -4.24
CA THR A 154 6.08 -17.01 -2.85
C THR A 154 4.96 -17.35 -1.87
N SER A 155 3.75 -16.85 -2.09
CA SER A 155 2.60 -17.18 -1.24
C SER A 155 2.29 -18.67 -1.27
N LYS A 156 2.38 -19.33 -2.43
CA LYS A 156 2.21 -20.79 -2.59
C LYS A 156 3.34 -21.58 -1.92
N GLU A 157 4.57 -21.07 -1.95
CA GLU A 157 5.72 -21.69 -1.27
C GLU A 157 5.60 -21.61 0.26
N MET A 158 5.02 -20.52 0.78
CA MET A 158 4.82 -20.32 2.22
C MET A 158 3.58 -21.03 2.78
N HIS A 159 2.50 -21.08 1.99
CA HIS A 159 1.22 -21.67 2.37
C HIS A 159 0.69 -22.50 1.20
N PRO A 160 0.32 -23.80 1.40
CA PRO A 160 -0.08 -24.69 0.31
C PRO A 160 -1.18 -24.15 -0.60
N GLU A 161 -2.13 -23.40 -0.04
CA GLU A 161 -3.26 -22.79 -0.74
C GLU A 161 -2.84 -21.55 -1.54
N GLY A 162 -1.75 -20.89 -1.12
CA GLY A 162 -1.31 -19.62 -1.67
C GLY A 162 -2.35 -18.50 -1.48
N ILE A 163 -2.17 -17.41 -2.24
CA ILE A 163 -3.17 -16.35 -2.32
C ILE A 163 -4.29 -16.80 -3.27
N ILE A 164 -5.55 -16.60 -2.89
CA ILE A 164 -6.72 -16.95 -3.69
C ILE A 164 -7.50 -15.68 -4.02
N GLY A 165 -7.73 -15.42 -5.30
CA GLY A 165 -8.54 -14.31 -5.76
C GLY A 165 -7.86 -12.95 -5.56
N ALA A 166 -8.57 -12.01 -4.95
CA ALA A 166 -8.20 -10.61 -4.92
C ALA A 166 -7.08 -10.31 -3.92
N PHE A 167 -6.08 -9.55 -4.34
CA PHE A 167 -5.07 -8.94 -3.47
C PHE A 167 -4.59 -7.61 -4.04
N ALA A 168 -3.85 -6.82 -3.26
CA ALA A 168 -3.22 -5.60 -3.76
C ALA A 168 -1.83 -5.39 -3.18
N LEU A 169 -0.93 -4.90 -4.02
CA LEU A 169 0.39 -4.40 -3.64
C LEU A 169 0.32 -2.87 -3.59
N GLN A 170 0.46 -2.29 -2.40
CA GLN A 170 0.30 -0.85 -2.16
C GLN A 170 1.67 -0.22 -2.06
N GLY A 171 1.95 0.76 -2.91
CA GLY A 171 3.28 1.28 -3.08
C GLY A 171 3.36 2.66 -3.69
N ALA A 172 4.56 3.01 -4.10
CA ALA A 172 4.85 4.19 -4.89
C ALA A 172 5.84 3.86 -6.01
N VAL A 173 5.77 4.63 -7.09
CA VAL A 173 6.78 4.63 -8.15
C VAL A 173 7.83 5.67 -7.81
N ASP A 174 9.01 5.20 -7.44
CA ASP A 174 10.20 6.00 -7.18
C ASP A 174 11.00 6.17 -8.48
N ALA A 175 11.45 7.39 -8.77
CA ALA A 175 12.29 7.66 -9.94
C ALA A 175 13.80 7.56 -9.63
N GLY A 176 14.17 7.49 -8.34
CA GLY A 176 15.51 7.24 -7.84
C GLY A 176 16.64 7.89 -8.67
N LYS A 177 17.62 7.06 -9.06
CA LYS A 177 18.82 7.43 -9.83
C LYS A 177 18.62 7.31 -11.36
N GLY A 178 17.43 7.66 -11.86
CA GLY A 178 17.17 7.83 -13.30
C GLY A 178 16.30 6.76 -13.96
N HIS A 179 15.66 5.86 -13.22
CA HIS A 179 14.65 4.96 -13.76
C HIS A 179 13.50 4.76 -12.78
N GLU A 180 12.28 4.62 -13.29
CA GLU A 180 11.07 4.43 -12.50
C GLU A 180 10.97 2.98 -11.99
N ASP A 181 10.77 2.81 -10.68
CA ASP A 181 10.65 1.49 -10.05
C ASP A 181 9.67 1.49 -8.88
N PHE A 182 9.03 0.35 -8.64
CA PHE A 182 8.04 0.24 -7.57
C PHE A 182 8.71 -0.02 -6.22
N VAL A 183 8.19 0.63 -5.18
CA VAL A 183 8.48 0.29 -3.78
C VAL A 183 7.16 -0.01 -3.08
N ILE A 184 7.00 -1.24 -2.62
CA ILE A 184 5.77 -1.72 -1.98
C ILE A 184 5.90 -1.58 -0.47
N PHE A 185 5.02 -0.80 0.15
CA PHE A 185 5.02 -0.55 1.60
C PHE A 185 3.94 -1.32 2.35
N ASP A 186 2.91 -1.85 1.67
CA ASP A 186 1.83 -2.61 2.30
C ASP A 186 1.17 -3.60 1.32
N VAL A 187 0.46 -4.61 1.87
CA VAL A 187 -0.25 -5.63 1.09
C VAL A 187 -1.65 -5.82 1.64
N SER A 188 -2.65 -5.81 0.76
CA SER A 188 -3.98 -6.33 1.05
C SER A 188 -4.07 -7.77 0.55
N MET A 189 -4.19 -8.75 1.44
CA MET A 189 -4.36 -10.17 1.10
C MET A 189 -5.81 -10.55 0.77
N ARG A 190 -6.63 -9.56 0.43
CA ARG A 190 -8.04 -9.68 0.07
C ARG A 190 -8.44 -8.55 -0.87
N ILE A 191 -9.72 -8.52 -1.25
CA ILE A 191 -10.30 -7.39 -1.98
C ILE A 191 -9.87 -6.05 -1.33
N PRO A 192 -9.15 -5.19 -2.07
CA PRO A 192 -8.73 -3.89 -1.57
C PRO A 192 -9.95 -2.98 -1.43
N GLY A 193 -9.86 -1.96 -0.57
CA GLY A 193 -10.90 -0.94 -0.41
C GLY A 193 -11.05 0.02 -1.61
N SER A 194 -10.65 -0.42 -2.81
CA SER A 194 -10.50 0.38 -4.02
C SER A 194 -11.71 0.26 -4.96
N PRO A 195 -12.71 1.15 -4.87
CA PRO A 195 -13.80 1.20 -5.85
C PRO A 195 -13.32 1.75 -7.21
N GLY A 196 -12.09 2.27 -7.29
CA GLY A 196 -11.52 2.90 -8.50
C GLY A 196 -11.11 1.91 -9.58
N THR A 197 -10.91 0.63 -9.25
CA THR A 197 -10.39 -0.37 -10.18
C THR A 197 -11.11 -0.48 -11.53
N PRO A 198 -12.46 -0.47 -11.62
CA PRO A 198 -13.16 -0.60 -12.90
C PRO A 198 -13.00 0.63 -13.81
N PHE A 199 -12.53 1.75 -13.28
CA PHE A 199 -12.37 3.01 -14.02
C PHE A 199 -10.98 3.17 -14.63
N THR A 200 -10.20 2.10 -14.66
CA THR A 200 -8.93 1.97 -15.40
C THR A 200 -9.06 0.89 -16.47
N PRO A 201 -8.26 0.94 -17.56
CA PRO A 201 -8.54 0.13 -18.76
C PRO A 201 -8.13 -1.34 -18.63
N TYR A 202 -7.45 -1.75 -17.55
CA TYR A 202 -6.76 -3.04 -17.51
C TYR A 202 -7.70 -4.25 -17.57
N SER A 203 -8.78 -4.25 -16.80
CA SER A 203 -9.75 -5.35 -16.83
C SER A 203 -10.44 -5.49 -18.19
N SER A 204 -10.65 -4.38 -18.92
CA SER A 204 -11.30 -4.43 -20.23
C SER A 204 -10.41 -4.98 -21.34
N TYR A 205 -9.08 -4.89 -21.22
CA TYR A 205 -8.18 -5.53 -22.17
C TYR A 205 -8.29 -7.05 -22.17
N LEU A 206 -8.57 -7.67 -21.02
CA LEU A 206 -8.74 -9.11 -20.90
C LEU A 206 -10.19 -9.55 -21.14
N HIS A 207 -11.16 -8.84 -20.55
CA HIS A 207 -12.56 -9.26 -20.51
C HIS A 207 -13.46 -8.59 -21.57
N GLY A 208 -12.91 -7.68 -22.38
CA GLY A 208 -13.65 -6.90 -23.39
C GLY A 208 -14.62 -5.87 -22.80
N SER A 209 -14.71 -5.76 -21.47
CA SER A 209 -15.55 -4.82 -20.74
C SER A 209 -14.93 -4.52 -19.38
N SER A 210 -15.23 -3.35 -18.81
CA SER A 210 -14.80 -3.03 -17.45
C SER A 210 -15.42 -4.00 -16.45
N MET A 211 -14.59 -4.56 -15.57
CA MET A 211 -15.00 -5.55 -14.58
C MET A 211 -14.60 -5.12 -13.18
N SER A 212 -15.57 -5.12 -12.26
CA SER A 212 -15.31 -4.96 -10.82
C SER A 212 -14.80 -6.25 -10.18
N PHE A 213 -14.15 -6.12 -9.01
CA PHE A 213 -13.78 -7.28 -8.20
C PHE A 213 -14.97 -8.17 -7.87
N GLY A 214 -16.13 -7.59 -7.53
CA GLY A 214 -17.34 -8.36 -7.24
C GLY A 214 -17.78 -9.22 -8.43
N GLN A 215 -17.77 -8.65 -9.63
CA GLN A 215 -18.06 -9.41 -10.87
C GLN A 215 -16.99 -10.48 -11.13
N ARG A 216 -15.70 -10.16 -10.93
CA ARG A 216 -14.61 -11.11 -11.16
C ARG A 216 -14.64 -12.29 -10.18
N ILE A 217 -14.94 -12.05 -8.91
CA ILE A 217 -15.14 -13.09 -7.88
C ILE A 217 -16.36 -13.94 -8.23
N GLY A 218 -17.48 -13.31 -8.63
CA GLY A 218 -18.67 -14.04 -9.07
C GLY A 218 -18.41 -14.93 -10.29
N LEU A 219 -17.60 -14.45 -11.25
CA LEU A 219 -17.18 -15.23 -12.41
C LEU A 219 -16.31 -16.43 -12.00
N GLU A 220 -15.39 -16.25 -11.04
CA GLU A 220 -14.56 -17.33 -10.50
C GLU A 220 -15.42 -18.41 -9.85
N LEU A 221 -16.35 -18.02 -8.98
CA LEU A 221 -17.28 -18.93 -8.31
C LEU A 221 -18.14 -19.69 -9.31
N LYS A 222 -18.68 -19.00 -10.32
CA LYS A 222 -19.47 -19.63 -11.38
C LYS A 222 -18.65 -20.70 -12.11
N ARG A 223 -17.43 -20.36 -12.54
CA ARG A 223 -16.53 -21.30 -13.23
C ARG A 223 -16.15 -22.49 -12.35
N ALA A 224 -15.90 -22.25 -11.07
CA ALA A 224 -15.56 -23.33 -10.12
C ALA A 224 -16.73 -24.31 -9.94
N VAL A 225 -17.96 -23.82 -9.85
CA VAL A 225 -19.17 -24.66 -9.76
C VAL A 225 -19.38 -25.44 -11.05
N GLU A 226 -19.30 -24.78 -12.21
CA GLU A 226 -19.49 -25.42 -13.52
C GLU A 226 -18.43 -26.51 -13.82
N SER A 227 -17.22 -26.34 -13.29
CA SER A 227 -16.12 -27.30 -13.44
C SER A 227 -15.95 -28.27 -12.26
N ASN A 228 -16.82 -28.20 -11.24
CA ASN A 228 -16.74 -29.00 -10.01
C ASN A 228 -15.38 -28.87 -9.26
N ARG A 229 -14.82 -27.66 -9.25
CA ARG A 229 -13.53 -27.28 -8.63
C ARG A 229 -13.68 -26.25 -7.51
N LEU A 230 -14.86 -26.20 -6.86
CA LEU A 230 -15.15 -25.21 -5.81
C LEU A 230 -14.16 -25.27 -4.65
N ASN A 231 -13.69 -26.48 -4.32
CA ASN A 231 -12.70 -26.74 -3.27
C ASN A 231 -11.32 -26.10 -3.51
N GLU A 232 -11.04 -25.57 -4.71
CA GLU A 232 -9.78 -24.90 -5.01
C GLU A 232 -9.81 -23.40 -4.70
N ILE A 233 -10.99 -22.83 -4.44
CA ILE A 233 -11.17 -21.38 -4.22
C ILE A 233 -11.87 -21.05 -2.90
N VAL A 234 -12.14 -22.06 -2.07
CA VAL A 234 -12.72 -21.91 -0.73
C VAL A 234 -11.89 -22.70 0.28
N THR A 235 -11.77 -22.17 1.49
CA THR A 235 -11.02 -22.76 2.61
C THR A 235 -11.83 -22.66 3.89
#